data_AF-A0A1Z1SV87-F1
#
_entry.id   AF-A0A1Z1SV87-F1
#
_cell.length_a   1.000
_cell.length_b   1.000
_cell.length_c   1.000
_cell.angle_alpha   90.00
_cell.angle_beta   90.00
_cell.angle_gamma   90.00
#
_symmetry.space_group_name_H-M   'P 1'
#
loop_
_entity.id
_entity.type
_entity.pdbx_description
1 polymer ?
#
loop_
_entity_poly.entity_id
_entity_poly.type
_entity_poly.pdbx_seq_one_letter_code
_entity_poly.pdbx_strand_id
1 'polypeptide(L)'
;MIFEIARTIIHYGLHFLAPIALAYLFWGKNWRLAALLMMSTMAIDIDHLFATPIFDPNRCSVGFHPLHTLWAAIVYIVLWFIPSWKWKAIAVGCLFHLLTDSVDCYLGGLKPDMAITISCNKLYSPETPFEY
;
A
#
# COMPACT_ATOMS: atom_id res chain seq x y z
N MET A 1 -19.47 -1.86 -0.27
CA MET A 1 -19.60 -0.42 0.00
C MET A 1 -18.87 -0.01 1.28
N ILE A 2 -19.27 -0.47 2.47
CA ILE A 2 -18.60 -0.10 3.74
C ILE A 2 -17.12 -0.52 3.78
N PHE A 3 -16.81 -1.74 3.33
CA PHE A 3 -15.44 -2.27 3.29
C PHE A 3 -14.53 -1.43 2.39
N GLU A 4 -14.98 -1.09 1.17
CA GLU A 4 -14.24 -0.23 0.24
C GLU A 4 -13.97 1.16 0.83
N ILE A 5 -14.97 1.76 1.48
CA ILE A 5 -14.80 3.06 2.16
C ILE A 5 -13.74 2.95 3.25
N ALA A 6 -13.78 1.88 4.06
CA ALA A 6 -12.78 1.64 5.10
C ALA A 6 -11.38 1.47 4.51
N ARG A 7 -11.23 0.66 3.44
CA ARG A 7 -9.96 0.48 2.73
C ARG A 7 -9.39 1.82 2.25
N THR A 8 -10.21 2.63 1.56
CA THR A 8 -9.80 3.95 1.07
C THR A 8 -9.40 4.90 2.20
N ILE A 9 -10.15 4.92 3.31
CA ILE A 9 -9.82 5.73 4.49
C ILE A 9 -8.48 5.29 5.10
N ILE A 10 -8.26 3.97 5.23
CA ILE A 10 -7.02 3.42 5.76
C ILE A 10 -5.86 3.77 4.83
N HIS A 11 -5.99 3.54 3.53
CA HIS A 11 -4.94 3.80 2.54
C HIS A 11 -4.50 5.27 2.54
N TYR A 12 -5.43 6.22 2.37
CA TYR A 12 -5.07 7.64 2.38
C TYR A 12 -4.70 8.16 3.77
N GLY A 13 -5.29 7.61 4.83
CA GLY A 13 -4.88 7.93 6.21
C GLY A 13 -3.44 7.53 6.48
N LEU A 14 -3.02 6.35 6.02
CA LEU A 14 -1.66 5.88 6.13
C LEU A 14 -0.71 6.66 5.21
N HIS A 15 -1.09 7.03 3.99
CA HIS A 15 -0.20 7.83 3.14
C HIS A 15 0.02 9.26 3.63
N PHE A 16 -0.96 9.88 4.31
CA PHE A 16 -0.88 11.30 4.65
C PHE A 16 -0.81 11.61 6.15
N LEU A 17 -1.60 10.94 7.01
CA LEU A 17 -1.60 11.23 8.44
C LEU A 17 -0.47 10.50 9.18
N ALA A 18 -0.20 9.24 8.81
CA ALA A 18 0.82 8.46 9.49
C ALA A 18 2.25 9.02 9.32
N PRO A 19 2.69 9.55 8.15
CA PRO A 19 3.99 10.20 8.02
C PRO A 19 4.17 11.40 8.95
N ILE A 20 3.11 12.18 9.14
CA ILE A 20 3.11 13.31 10.08
C ILE A 20 3.30 12.80 11.51
N ALA A 21 2.57 11.75 11.89
CA ALA A 21 2.69 11.13 13.21
C ALA A 21 4.08 10.52 13.44
N LEU A 22 4.62 9.77 12.48
CA LEU A 22 5.98 9.20 12.54
C LEU A 22 7.03 10.30 12.67
N ALA A 23 6.95 11.35 11.86
CA ALA A 23 7.86 12.47 11.93
C ALA A 23 7.80 13.18 13.30
N TYR A 24 6.59 13.37 13.85
CA TYR A 24 6.38 13.94 15.18
C TYR A 24 7.04 13.10 16.28
N LEU A 25 6.89 11.77 16.22
CA LEU A 25 7.41 10.86 17.24
C LEU A 25 8.93 10.69 17.17
N PHE A 26 9.52 10.67 15.97
CA PHE A 26 10.92 10.25 15.79
C PHE A 26 11.91 11.37 15.44
N TRP A 27 11.46 12.55 14.99
CA TRP A 27 12.36 13.65 14.55
C TRP A 27 12.43 14.87 15.49
N GLY A 28 11.74 14.82 16.63
CA GLY A 28 11.85 15.84 17.68
C GLY A 28 11.66 17.26 17.14
N LYS A 29 12.63 18.16 17.36
CA LYS A 29 12.55 19.57 16.90
C LYS A 29 12.40 19.72 15.38
N ASN A 30 12.84 18.73 14.60
CA ASN A 30 12.81 18.76 13.14
C ASN A 30 11.56 18.12 12.55
N TRP A 31 10.59 17.71 13.37
CA TRP A 31 9.43 16.91 12.94
C TRP A 31 8.66 17.51 11.77
N ARG A 32 8.52 18.84 11.69
CA ARG A 32 7.79 19.50 10.59
C ARG A 32 8.47 19.27 9.25
N LEU A 33 9.79 19.41 9.21
CA LEU A 33 10.56 19.18 7.99
C LEU A 33 10.62 17.68 7.68
N ALA A 34 10.75 16.81 8.69
CA ALA A 34 10.68 15.36 8.48
C ALA A 34 9.31 14.93 7.91
N ALA A 35 8.22 15.50 8.40
CA ALA A 35 6.87 15.24 7.88
C ALA A 35 6.76 15.67 6.41
N LEU A 36 7.26 16.86 6.06
CA LEU A 36 7.31 17.32 4.67
C LEU A 36 8.16 16.41 3.78
N LEU A 37 9.31 15.94 4.27
CA LEU A 37 10.17 15.01 3.54
C LEU A 37 9.48 13.66 3.33
N MET A 38 8.85 13.09 4.35
CA MET A 38 8.11 11.83 4.23
C MET A 38 6.88 11.98 3.33
N MET A 39 6.14 13.09 3.42
CA MET A 39 5.02 13.39 2.52
C MET A 39 5.49 13.56 1.07
N SER A 40 6.69 14.11 0.85
CA SER A 40 7.24 14.25 -0.50
C SER A 40 7.54 12.92 -1.17
N THR A 41 7.67 11.81 -0.42
CA THR A 41 7.93 10.49 -1.00
C THR A 41 6.70 9.89 -1.67
N MET A 42 5.52 10.49 -1.56
CA MET A 42 4.38 10.16 -2.44
C MET A 42 4.75 10.33 -3.93
N ALA A 43 5.81 11.09 -4.23
CA ALA A 43 6.36 11.19 -5.58
C ALA A 43 6.79 9.84 -6.19
N ILE A 44 6.98 8.77 -5.40
CA ILE A 44 7.28 7.45 -5.97
C ILE A 44 6.11 6.89 -6.80
N ASP A 45 4.87 7.30 -6.52
CA ASP A 45 3.67 6.95 -7.30
C ASP A 45 3.71 7.44 -8.75
N ILE A 46 4.61 8.36 -9.08
CA ILE A 46 4.80 8.81 -10.46
C ILE A 46 5.17 7.62 -11.37
N ASP A 47 5.72 6.54 -10.81
CA ASP A 47 6.02 5.32 -11.56
C ASP A 47 4.77 4.56 -12.06
N HIS A 48 3.56 4.89 -11.56
CA HIS A 48 2.29 4.40 -12.10
C HIS A 48 2.10 4.80 -13.56
N LEU A 49 2.74 5.88 -14.02
CA LEU A 49 2.69 6.29 -15.42
C LEU A 49 3.34 5.25 -16.37
N PHE A 50 4.14 4.33 -15.84
CA PHE A 50 4.72 3.22 -16.60
C PHE A 50 3.84 1.97 -16.65
N ALA A 51 2.67 1.99 -16.01
CA ALA A 51 1.76 0.84 -15.99
C ALA A 51 0.71 0.86 -17.11
N THR A 52 0.29 -0.34 -17.50
CA THR A 52 -0.88 -0.57 -18.34
C THR A 52 -1.84 -1.54 -17.64
N PRO A 53 -3.06 -1.10 -17.26
CA PRO A 53 -3.58 0.26 -17.30
C PRO A 53 -2.89 1.19 -16.27
N ILE A 54 -2.84 2.49 -16.56
CA ILE A 54 -2.20 3.49 -15.69
C ILE A 54 -2.85 3.48 -14.30
N PHE A 55 -4.19 3.50 -14.24
CA PHE A 55 -4.95 3.46 -13.01
C PHE A 55 -5.87 2.23 -12.98
N ASP A 56 -5.76 1.42 -11.93
CA ASP A 56 -6.67 0.31 -11.63
C ASP A 56 -6.82 0.19 -10.10
N PRO A 57 -8.02 0.46 -9.55
CA PRO A 57 -8.25 0.43 -8.10
C PRO A 57 -8.31 -0.99 -7.52
N ASN A 58 -8.21 -2.04 -8.35
CA ASN A 58 -8.21 -3.44 -7.93
C ASN A 58 -6.83 -4.09 -8.07
N ARG A 59 -5.82 -3.36 -8.51
CA ARG A 59 -4.46 -3.86 -8.71
C ARG A 59 -3.63 -3.68 -7.43
N CYS A 60 -2.82 -4.67 -7.11
CA CYS A 60 -1.74 -4.50 -6.15
C CYS A 60 -0.58 -3.70 -6.76
N SER A 61 -0.26 -2.52 -6.20
CA SER A 61 0.87 -1.69 -6.65
C SER A 61 2.24 -2.33 -6.42
N VAL A 62 2.38 -3.07 -5.31
CA VAL A 62 3.65 -3.70 -4.92
C VAL A 62 4.04 -4.82 -5.88
N GLY A 63 5.24 -4.72 -6.43
CA GLY A 63 5.79 -5.63 -7.43
C GLY A 63 5.36 -5.33 -8.86
N PHE A 64 4.43 -4.40 -9.07
CA PHE A 64 3.92 -4.04 -10.39
C PHE A 64 4.68 -2.86 -11.02
N HIS A 65 5.09 -1.89 -10.20
CA HIS A 65 5.79 -0.69 -10.67
C HIS A 65 7.27 -0.68 -10.26
N PRO A 66 8.17 -0.03 -11.02
CA PRO A 66 9.61 -0.05 -10.77
C PRO A 66 10.03 0.38 -9.34
N LEU A 67 9.42 1.43 -8.80
CA LEU A 67 9.69 1.97 -7.46
C LEU A 67 8.91 1.25 -6.37
N HIS A 68 7.96 0.40 -6.74
CA HIS A 68 7.17 -0.44 -5.85
C HIS A 68 7.66 -1.89 -5.78
N THR A 69 8.92 -2.14 -6.14
CA THR A 69 9.53 -3.48 -6.12
C THR A 69 10.27 -3.79 -4.81
N LEU A 70 10.55 -5.08 -4.57
CA LEU A 70 11.48 -5.50 -3.53
C LEU A 70 12.89 -4.88 -3.73
N TRP A 71 13.32 -4.69 -4.98
CA TRP A 71 14.59 -4.03 -5.28
C TRP A 71 14.58 -2.55 -4.85
N ALA A 72 13.48 -1.84 -5.06
CA ALA A 72 13.31 -0.47 -4.57
C ALA A 72 13.33 -0.42 -3.04
N ALA A 73 12.66 -1.36 -2.36
CA ALA A 73 12.69 -1.47 -0.90
C ALA A 73 14.12 -1.64 -0.37
N ILE A 74 14.95 -2.48 -1.00
CA ILE A 74 16.37 -2.64 -0.64
C ILE A 74 17.12 -1.31 -0.79
N VAL A 75 16.90 -0.56 -1.88
CA VAL A 75 17.51 0.76 -2.08
C VAL A 75 17.11 1.74 -0.97
N TYR A 76 15.83 1.74 -0.57
CA TYR A 76 15.35 2.60 0.52
C TYR A 76 15.95 2.20 1.88
N ILE A 77 16.15 0.90 2.13
CA ILE A 77 16.88 0.43 3.31
C ILE A 77 18.33 0.91 3.28
N VAL A 78 19.02 0.84 2.14
CA VAL A 78 20.39 1.36 2.00
C VAL A 78 20.43 2.88 2.23
N LEU A 79 19.45 3.61 1.70
CA LEU A 79 19.29 5.06 1.91
C LEU A 79 19.18 5.42 3.40
N TRP A 80 18.54 4.56 4.19
CA TRP A 80 18.39 4.74 5.63
C TRP A 80 19.72 4.69 6.40
N PHE A 81 20.72 3.94 5.91
CA PHE A 81 22.03 3.85 6.57
C PHE A 81 22.90 5.10 6.39
N ILE A 82 22.52 6.03 5.51
CA ILE A 82 23.24 7.30 5.37
C ILE A 82 23.14 8.08 6.69
N PRO A 83 24.25 8.61 7.25
CA PRO A 83 24.30 9.30 8.55
C PRO A 83 23.74 10.72 8.48
N SER A 84 22.56 10.89 7.89
CA SER A 84 21.81 12.13 7.78
C SER A 84 20.37 11.88 8.17
N TRP A 85 19.87 12.66 9.12
CA TRP A 85 18.49 12.55 9.56
C TRP A 85 17.48 12.82 8.44
N LYS A 86 17.85 13.62 7.42
CA LYS A 86 16.99 13.91 6.26
C LYS A 86 16.85 12.70 5.36
N TRP A 87 17.97 12.03 5.05
CA TRP A 87 17.97 10.80 4.26
C TRP A 87 17.22 9.67 4.98
N LYS A 88 17.36 9.59 6.31
CA LYS A 88 16.54 8.68 7.12
C LYS A 88 15.05 8.98 7.02
N ALA A 89 14.64 10.25 7.02
CA ALA A 89 13.22 10.63 6.87
C ALA A 89 12.69 10.21 5.49
N ILE A 90 13.46 10.50 4.42
CA ILE A 90 13.10 10.07 3.05
C ILE A 90 13.00 8.54 2.98
N ALA A 91 13.99 7.81 3.51
CA ALA A 91 13.99 6.36 3.50
C ALA A 91 12.78 5.76 4.25
N VAL A 92 12.47 6.28 5.44
CA VAL A 92 11.27 5.85 6.19
C VAL A 92 10.00 6.22 5.44
N GLY A 93 9.94 7.39 4.80
CA GLY A 93 8.81 7.78 3.94
C GLY A 93 8.57 6.79 2.81
N CYS A 94 9.60 6.45 2.03
CA CYS A 94 9.49 5.49 0.93
C CYS A 94 9.12 4.09 1.43
N LEU A 95 9.75 3.60 2.51
CA LEU A 95 9.43 2.29 3.07
C LEU A 95 8.01 2.22 3.64
N PHE A 96 7.56 3.30 4.29
CA PHE A 96 6.21 3.39 4.84
C PHE A 96 5.16 3.50 3.73
N HIS A 97 5.49 4.16 2.62
CA HIS A 97 4.68 4.16 1.41
C HIS A 97 4.49 2.74 0.88
N LEU A 98 5.57 1.97 0.68
CA LEU A 98 5.49 0.57 0.26
C LEU A 98 4.70 -0.31 1.23
N LEU A 99 4.85 -0.07 2.53
CA LEU A 99 4.06 -0.74 3.56
C LEU A 99 2.57 -0.44 3.40
N THR A 100 2.22 0.82 3.18
CA THR A 100 0.84 1.28 3.00
C THR A 100 0.20 0.62 1.78
N ASP A 101 0.93 0.56 0.67
CA ASP A 101 0.49 -0.14 -0.54
C ASP A 101 0.36 -1.65 -0.33
N SER A 102 1.27 -2.26 0.44
CA SER A 102 1.15 -3.68 0.80
C SER A 102 -0.10 -3.96 1.64
N VAL A 103 -0.47 -3.04 2.54
CA VAL A 103 -1.72 -3.12 3.30
C VAL A 103 -2.92 -3.01 2.36
N ASP A 104 -2.89 -2.10 1.40
CA ASP A 104 -3.96 -1.99 0.39
C ASP A 104 -4.06 -3.25 -0.47
N CYS A 105 -2.94 -3.84 -0.90
CA CYS A 105 -2.91 -5.13 -1.59
C CYS A 105 -3.55 -6.25 -0.77
N TYR A 106 -3.27 -6.29 0.54
CA TYR A 106 -3.86 -7.30 1.42
C TYR A 106 -5.36 -7.08 1.61
N LEU A 107 -5.80 -5.83 1.79
CA LEU A 107 -7.21 -5.49 1.97
C LEU A 107 -8.02 -5.60 0.66
N GLY A 108 -7.42 -5.26 -0.49
CA GLY A 108 -8.03 -5.33 -1.81
C GLY A 108 -7.95 -6.70 -2.48
N GLY A 109 -6.94 -7.51 -2.16
CA GLY A 109 -6.85 -8.92 -2.55
C GLY A 109 -7.95 -9.79 -1.92
N LEU A 110 -8.56 -9.33 -0.82
CA LEU A 110 -9.76 -9.91 -0.24
C LEU A 110 -10.99 -9.46 -1.04
N LYS A 111 -11.19 -10.06 -2.22
CA LYS A 111 -12.42 -9.91 -2.99
C LYS A 111 -13.65 -10.27 -2.12
N PRO A 112 -14.58 -9.34 -1.84
CA PRO A 112 -15.80 -9.65 -1.08
C PRO A 112 -16.71 -10.65 -1.82
N ASP A 113 -16.55 -10.77 -3.13
CA ASP A 113 -17.20 -11.76 -3.98
C ASP A 113 -16.76 -13.21 -3.66
N MET A 114 -15.58 -13.43 -3.06
CA MET A 114 -15.21 -14.76 -2.56
C MET A 114 -15.89 -15.11 -1.23
N ALA A 115 -16.09 -14.12 -0.34
CA ALA A 115 -16.78 -14.35 0.93
C ALA A 115 -18.27 -14.67 0.73
N ILE A 116 -18.91 -14.05 -0.26
CA ILE A 116 -20.33 -14.32 -0.59
C ILE A 116 -20.47 -15.63 -1.37
N THR A 117 -19.52 -15.97 -2.27
CA THR A 117 -19.57 -17.22 -3.03
C THR A 117 -19.34 -18.45 -2.14
N ILE A 118 -18.48 -18.37 -1.11
CA ILE A 118 -18.27 -19.46 -0.15
C ILE A 118 -19.53 -19.72 0.71
N SER A 119 -20.30 -18.68 1.01
CA SER A 119 -21.55 -18.83 1.76
C SER A 119 -22.71 -19.37 0.90
N CYS A 120 -22.69 -19.16 -0.41
CA CYS A 120 -23.77 -19.61 -1.31
C CYS A 120 -23.53 -21.02 -1.89
N ASN A 121 -22.27 -21.39 -2.17
CA ASN A 121 -21.95 -22.74 -2.70
C ASN A 121 -22.11 -23.87 -1.67
N LYS A 122 -22.29 -23.56 -0.38
CA LYS A 122 -22.54 -24.57 0.65
C LYS A 122 -24.02 -24.96 0.78
N LEU A 123 -24.93 -24.28 0.06
CA LEU A 123 -26.37 -24.53 0.09
C LEU A 123 -26.95 -25.07 -1.22
N TYR A 124 -26.14 -25.22 -2.27
CA TYR A 124 -26.57 -25.82 -3.52
C TYR A 124 -25.58 -26.93 -3.92
N SER A 125 -25.76 -28.11 -3.32
CA SER A 125 -25.32 -29.36 -3.95
C SER A 125 -26.54 -29.90 -4.68
N PRO A 126 -26.66 -29.70 -6.01
CA PRO A 126 -27.54 -30.55 -6.78
C PRO A 126 -26.84 -31.91 -6.81
N GLU A 127 -27.41 -32.85 -6.07
CA GLU A 127 -27.14 -34.27 -6.28
C GLU A 127 -27.25 -34.54 -7.78
N THR A 128 -26.25 -35.24 -8.31
CA THR A 128 -26.24 -35.78 -9.67
C THR A 128 -27.54 -36.50 -9.99
N PRO A 129 -28.07 -36.37 -11.21
CA PRO A 129 -28.40 -37.60 -11.92
C PRO A 129 -28.06 -37.58 -13.43
N PHE A 130 -27.51 -38.72 -13.86
CA PHE A 130 -27.69 -39.43 -15.16
C PHE A 130 -27.23 -38.74 -16.46
N GLU A 131 -26.27 -39.35 -17.18
CA GLU A 131 -26.48 -40.25 -18.36
C GLU A 131 -27.31 -39.56 -19.48
N TYR A 132 -26.90 -39.42 -20.74
CA TYR A 132 -26.01 -40.16 -21.64
C TYR A 132 -25.19 -39.18 -22.51
#